data_AF-A0A1Y0C0X3-F1
#
_entry.id   AF-A0A1Y0C0X3-F1
#
_cell.length_a   1.000
_cell.length_b   1.000
_cell.length_c   1.000
_cell.angle_alpha   90.00
_cell.angle_beta   90.00
_cell.angle_gamma   90.00
#
_symmetry.space_group_name_H-M   'P 1'
#
loop_
_entity.id
_entity.type
_entity.pdbx_description
1 polymer ?
#
loop_
_entity_poly.entity_id
_entity_poly.type
_entity_poly.pdbx_seq_one_letter_code
_entity_poly.pdbx_strand_id
1 'polypeptide(L)'
;MGFYDCRCMLTGVSVDFVGATAVILRCTPAGYEPVALGVSGDYSGYGMLWGLTEDRNTQLVYEYFSRLSRSGRFTARMHPLEDPVEFTDELDLEQVLGAIESSWSLSPPYDGEDLEVLPLVVLDGANLVFALIAQPIWDAIAAAGPAEASLQAAFGDATVPQEIYGGHLSEVEPQLRQFAAVNAFVRAHGLRWAPPADPAQRYPTEMGAQRDDDENAEFIAQARRDYHDSPALLAGLDAYEKRL
;
A
#
# COMPACT_ATOMS: atom_id res chain seq x y z
N MET A 1 13.51 8.12 17.05
CA MET A 1 12.45 7.43 16.29
C MET A 1 12.91 6.00 16.11
N GLY A 2 12.09 5.03 16.51
CA GLY A 2 12.39 3.60 16.37
C GLY A 2 12.17 3.14 14.94
N PHE A 3 12.82 2.04 14.57
CA PHE A 3 12.58 1.34 13.30
C PHE A 3 11.22 0.62 13.38
N TYR A 4 10.48 0.59 12.28
CA TYR A 4 9.20 -0.10 12.16
C TYR A 4 9.35 -1.19 11.10
N ASP A 5 9.37 -2.45 11.49
CA ASP A 5 9.32 -3.55 10.53
C ASP A 5 7.87 -3.76 10.07
N CYS A 6 7.52 -3.34 8.86
CA CYS A 6 6.20 -3.63 8.29
C CYS A 6 6.17 -5.01 7.63
N ARG A 7 5.07 -5.72 7.80
CA ARG A 7 4.84 -7.00 7.14
C ARG A 7 4.11 -6.80 5.82
N CYS A 8 4.55 -7.52 4.80
CA CYS A 8 3.88 -7.61 3.50
C CYS A 8 2.45 -8.12 3.69
N MET A 9 1.45 -7.34 3.27
CA MET A 9 0.02 -7.65 3.42
C MET A 9 -0.33 -9.05 2.90
N LEU A 10 0.35 -9.49 1.85
CA LEU A 10 0.04 -10.74 1.14
C LEU A 10 0.74 -11.97 1.69
N THR A 11 1.89 -11.84 2.36
CA THR A 11 2.71 -13.01 2.74
C THR A 11 3.23 -12.95 4.17
N GLY A 12 3.18 -11.78 4.81
CA GLY A 12 3.67 -11.60 6.17
C GLY A 12 5.19 -11.55 6.30
N VAL A 13 5.97 -11.65 5.22
CA VAL A 13 7.41 -11.39 5.26
C VAL A 13 7.67 -9.90 5.51
N SER A 14 8.83 -9.54 6.06
CA SER A 14 9.20 -8.13 6.19
C SER A 14 9.26 -7.47 4.81
N VAL A 15 8.78 -6.23 4.69
CA VAL A 15 8.96 -5.45 3.45
C VAL A 15 10.33 -4.78 3.37
N ASP A 16 11.12 -4.92 4.43
CA ASP A 16 12.43 -4.29 4.55
C ASP A 16 13.46 -4.86 3.55
N PHE A 17 14.44 -4.04 3.19
CA PHE A 17 15.60 -4.33 2.32
C PHE A 17 15.33 -4.77 0.87
N VAL A 18 14.08 -5.04 0.48
CA VAL A 18 13.77 -5.65 -0.84
C VAL A 18 12.97 -4.74 -1.79
N GLY A 19 12.69 -3.52 -1.35
CA GLY A 19 11.74 -2.59 -1.98
C GLY A 19 10.29 -2.97 -1.70
N ALA A 20 9.38 -2.02 -1.85
CA ALA A 20 7.97 -2.23 -1.58
C ALA A 20 7.06 -1.47 -2.55
N THR A 21 5.87 -2.00 -2.75
CA THR A 21 4.77 -1.34 -3.43
C THR A 21 3.69 -0.97 -2.43
N ALA A 22 3.38 0.32 -2.33
CA ALA A 22 2.24 0.83 -1.59
C ALA A 22 1.00 0.88 -2.49
N VAL A 23 -0.14 0.48 -1.93
CA VAL A 23 -1.45 0.66 -2.55
C VAL A 23 -2.26 1.58 -1.66
N ILE A 24 -2.59 2.78 -2.15
CA ILE A 24 -3.41 3.75 -1.40
C ILE A 24 -4.84 3.22 -1.31
N LEU A 25 -5.38 3.20 -0.10
CA LEU A 25 -6.71 2.71 0.23
C LEU A 25 -7.55 3.83 0.82
N ARG A 26 -8.83 3.87 0.45
CA ARG A 26 -9.84 4.70 1.11
C ARG A 26 -10.58 3.86 2.15
N CYS A 27 -10.72 4.39 3.35
CA CYS A 27 -11.47 3.78 4.43
C CYS A 27 -12.98 4.05 4.22
N THR A 28 -13.76 2.99 4.02
CA THR A 28 -15.22 3.07 3.88
C THR A 28 -15.92 2.28 4.98
N PRO A 29 -17.22 2.49 5.22
CA PRO A 29 -17.98 1.64 6.13
C PRO A 29 -17.99 0.14 5.75
N ALA A 30 -17.71 -0.19 4.48
CA ALA A 30 -17.63 -1.56 3.98
C ALA A 30 -16.22 -2.18 4.09
N GLY A 31 -15.23 -1.41 4.55
CA GLY A 31 -13.81 -1.79 4.60
C GLY A 31 -12.94 -0.88 3.74
N TYR A 32 -11.77 -1.38 3.33
CA TYR A 32 -10.79 -0.62 2.57
C TYR A 32 -10.92 -0.90 1.08
N GLU A 33 -10.93 0.15 0.28
CA GLU A 33 -10.95 0.04 -1.18
C GLU A 33 -9.71 0.71 -1.78
N PRO A 34 -9.01 0.05 -2.73
CA PRO A 34 -7.92 0.70 -3.44
C PRO A 34 -8.41 1.88 -4.29
N VAL A 35 -7.70 2.99 -4.21
CA VAL A 35 -8.00 4.20 -4.99
C VAL A 35 -6.98 4.48 -6.08
N ALA A 36 -5.79 3.89 -6.00
CA ALA A 36 -4.70 4.08 -6.96
C ALA A 36 -4.03 2.74 -7.30
N LEU A 37 -3.35 2.70 -8.46
CA LEU A 37 -2.44 1.62 -8.82
C LEU A 37 -1.23 1.63 -7.87
N GLY A 38 -0.52 0.50 -7.82
CA GLY A 38 0.65 0.34 -6.94
C GLY A 38 1.72 1.39 -7.21
N VAL A 39 2.26 1.99 -6.14
CA VAL A 39 3.38 2.93 -6.16
C VAL A 39 4.59 2.24 -5.54
N SER A 40 5.61 1.99 -6.34
CA SER A 40 6.81 1.27 -5.92
C SER A 40 7.92 2.23 -5.46
N GLY A 41 8.67 1.83 -4.44
CA GLY A 41 9.83 2.57 -3.92
C GLY A 41 10.62 1.73 -2.92
N ASP A 42 11.59 2.36 -2.28
CA ASP A 42 12.38 1.76 -1.20
C ASP A 42 11.69 1.97 0.14
N TYR A 43 11.65 0.92 0.96
CA TYR A 43 11.10 1.01 2.30
C TYR A 43 12.07 1.76 3.21
N SER A 44 11.59 2.79 3.92
CA SER A 44 12.45 3.66 4.72
C SER A 44 12.86 3.06 6.08
N GLY A 45 12.28 1.92 6.47
CA GLY A 45 12.37 1.41 7.83
C GLY A 45 11.48 2.15 8.83
N TYR A 46 10.70 3.15 8.37
CA TYR A 46 9.82 3.96 9.21
C TYR A 46 8.36 3.94 8.73
N GLY A 47 7.92 2.86 8.08
CA GLY A 47 6.56 2.76 7.54
C GLY A 47 6.35 3.49 6.20
N MET A 48 7.30 4.32 5.76
CA MET A 48 7.20 5.13 4.54
C MET A 48 7.93 4.48 3.34
N LEU A 49 7.59 4.94 2.14
CA LEU A 49 8.34 4.68 0.92
C LEU A 49 9.09 5.94 0.46
N TRP A 50 10.36 5.80 0.11
CA TRP A 50 11.19 6.84 -0.50
C TRP A 50 11.79 6.34 -1.82
N GLY A 51 12.33 7.24 -2.64
CA GLY A 51 12.89 6.87 -3.93
C GLY A 51 11.83 6.27 -4.84
N LEU A 52 10.65 6.88 -4.89
CA LEU A 52 9.53 6.34 -5.67
C LEU A 52 9.94 6.17 -7.14
N THR A 53 9.44 5.11 -7.75
CA THR A 53 9.56 4.93 -9.20
C THR A 53 8.77 6.03 -9.91
N GLU A 54 9.48 6.95 -10.54
CA GLU A 54 8.89 8.00 -11.34
C GLU A 54 8.35 7.42 -12.66
N ASP A 55 7.02 7.37 -12.78
CA ASP A 55 6.33 6.89 -13.95
C ASP A 55 5.03 7.65 -14.17
N ARG A 56 4.27 7.28 -15.20
CA ARG A 56 3.01 7.97 -15.48
C ARG A 56 1.96 7.75 -14.39
N ASN A 57 1.99 6.62 -13.68
CA ASN A 57 1.07 6.37 -12.59
C ASN A 57 1.33 7.33 -11.43
N THR A 58 2.59 7.45 -10.95
CA THR A 58 2.92 8.34 -9.84
C THR A 58 2.60 9.80 -10.16
N GLN A 59 2.82 10.24 -11.40
CA GLN A 59 2.39 11.56 -11.88
C GLN A 59 0.88 11.76 -11.79
N LEU A 60 0.08 10.82 -12.32
CA LEU A 60 -1.39 10.94 -12.32
C LEU A 60 -1.98 10.95 -10.91
N VAL A 61 -1.43 10.14 -10.00
CA VAL A 61 -1.86 10.11 -8.60
C VAL A 61 -1.58 11.45 -7.92
N TYR A 62 -0.39 12.02 -8.15
CA TYR A 62 -0.05 13.34 -7.62
C TYR A 62 -0.94 14.45 -8.23
N GLU A 63 -1.10 14.47 -9.55
CA GLU A 63 -1.96 15.43 -10.26
C GLU A 63 -3.40 15.40 -9.70
N TYR A 64 -3.92 14.20 -9.40
CA TYR A 64 -5.23 14.01 -8.80
C TYR A 64 -5.34 14.65 -7.41
N PHE A 65 -4.44 14.32 -6.48
CA PHE A 65 -4.47 14.87 -5.12
C PHE A 65 -4.24 16.39 -5.11
N SER A 66 -3.32 16.89 -5.93
CA SER A 66 -3.09 18.33 -6.10
C SER A 66 -4.34 19.06 -6.59
N ARG A 67 -5.03 18.51 -7.60
CA ARG A 67 -6.31 19.05 -8.09
C ARG A 67 -7.38 19.05 -7.00
N LEU A 68 -7.51 17.96 -6.24
CA LEU A 68 -8.54 17.85 -5.22
C LEU A 68 -8.28 18.71 -3.99
N SER A 69 -7.01 18.92 -3.62
CA SER A 69 -6.61 19.84 -2.56
C SER A 69 -7.14 21.25 -2.85
N ARG A 70 -6.96 21.74 -4.08
CA ARG A 70 -7.48 23.06 -4.52
C ARG A 70 -9.01 23.18 -4.46
N SER A 71 -9.73 22.06 -4.56
CA SER A 71 -11.19 22.02 -4.46
C SER A 71 -11.71 21.82 -3.03
N GLY A 72 -10.84 21.53 -2.07
CA GLY A 72 -11.20 21.18 -0.69
C GLY A 72 -11.71 19.75 -0.50
N ARG A 73 -11.75 18.93 -1.56
CA ARG A 73 -12.13 17.50 -1.50
C ARG A 73 -11.04 16.62 -0.89
N PHE A 74 -9.80 17.10 -0.86
CA PHE A 74 -8.66 16.41 -0.28
C PHE A 74 -7.95 17.31 0.74
N THR A 75 -7.62 16.77 1.91
CA THR A 75 -6.81 17.46 2.92
C THR A 75 -5.77 16.50 3.48
N ALA A 76 -4.54 16.98 3.68
CA ALA A 76 -3.45 16.23 4.30
C ALA A 76 -2.85 17.04 5.46
N ARG A 77 -2.40 16.37 6.51
CA ARG A 77 -1.61 16.89 7.65
C ARG A 77 -0.50 15.91 7.93
N MET A 78 0.69 16.39 8.29
CA MET A 78 1.77 15.50 8.72
C MET A 78 1.60 15.09 10.19
N HIS A 79 0.97 15.94 11.00
CA HIS A 79 0.74 15.69 12.42
C HIS A 79 -0.61 16.27 12.88
N PRO A 80 -1.31 15.66 13.88
CA PRO A 80 -2.60 16.16 14.37
C PRO A 80 -2.61 17.61 14.85
N LEU A 81 -1.47 18.09 15.33
CA LEU A 81 -1.28 19.44 15.88
C LEU A 81 -0.81 20.47 14.84
N GLU A 82 -0.59 20.05 13.60
CA GLU A 82 -0.12 20.91 12.51
C GLU A 82 -1.27 21.35 11.61
N ASP A 83 -1.05 22.47 10.91
CA ASP A 83 -1.95 22.93 9.87
C ASP A 83 -1.95 21.98 8.67
N PRO A 84 -3.04 21.97 7.87
CA PRO A 84 -3.06 21.24 6.61
C PRO A 84 -1.89 21.62 5.70
N VAL A 85 -1.31 20.60 5.07
CA VAL A 85 -0.24 20.75 4.09
C VAL A 85 -0.79 21.47 2.86
N GLU A 86 -0.13 22.56 2.47
CA GLU A 86 -0.41 23.25 1.22
C GLU A 86 0.23 22.50 0.05
N PHE A 87 -0.56 22.18 -0.97
CA PHE A 87 -0.08 21.56 -2.20
C PHE A 87 0.58 22.61 -3.09
N THR A 88 1.85 22.89 -2.82
CA THR A 88 2.73 23.74 -3.63
C THR A 88 3.50 22.90 -4.66
N ASP A 89 4.21 23.57 -5.56
CA ASP A 89 5.10 22.90 -6.54
C ASP A 89 6.30 22.19 -5.87
N GLU A 90 6.51 22.41 -4.56
CA GLU A 90 7.57 21.77 -3.76
C GLU A 90 7.09 20.49 -3.06
N LEU A 91 5.77 20.23 -3.05
CA LEU A 91 5.20 19.00 -2.51
C LEU A 91 5.32 17.89 -3.55
N ASP A 92 5.78 16.71 -3.14
CA ASP A 92 5.82 15.52 -3.99
C ASP A 92 4.87 14.42 -3.46
N LEU A 93 4.78 13.32 -4.22
CA LEU A 93 3.96 12.17 -3.82
C LEU A 93 4.51 11.45 -2.58
N GLU A 94 5.81 11.52 -2.32
CA GLU A 94 6.44 10.92 -1.14
C GLU A 94 5.90 11.56 0.14
N GLN A 95 5.77 12.88 0.16
CA GLN A 95 5.20 13.60 1.30
C GLN A 95 3.72 13.26 1.52
N VAL A 96 2.96 13.04 0.44
CA VAL A 96 1.56 12.55 0.56
C VAL A 96 1.52 11.15 1.16
N LEU A 97 2.38 10.24 0.71
CA LEU A 97 2.49 8.90 1.29
C LEU A 97 2.95 8.94 2.75
N GLY A 98 3.86 9.86 3.10
CA GLY A 98 4.30 10.10 4.48
C GLY A 98 3.14 10.56 5.38
N ALA A 99 2.30 11.47 4.91
CA ALA A 99 1.09 11.87 5.66
C ALA A 99 0.09 10.70 5.83
N ILE A 100 -0.05 9.86 4.79
CA ILE A 100 -0.91 8.66 4.85
C ILE A 100 -0.33 7.66 5.87
N GLU A 101 0.99 7.49 5.91
CA GLU A 101 1.69 6.67 6.91
C GLU A 101 1.38 7.14 8.33
N SER A 102 1.56 8.44 8.56
CA SER A 102 1.34 9.08 9.86
C SER A 102 -0.10 8.96 10.33
N SER A 103 -1.07 8.79 9.43
CA SER A 103 -2.49 8.59 9.77
C SER A 103 -2.73 7.33 10.60
N TRP A 104 -1.89 6.30 10.47
CA TRP A 104 -2.03 5.06 11.24
C TRP A 104 -0.85 4.81 12.20
N SER A 105 0.34 5.36 11.95
CA SER A 105 1.49 5.18 12.86
C SER A 105 1.51 6.12 14.06
N LEU A 106 0.93 7.32 13.94
CA LEU A 106 0.73 8.24 15.06
C LEU A 106 -0.55 7.94 15.84
N SER A 107 -1.35 6.97 15.39
CA SER A 107 -2.51 6.51 16.15
C SER A 107 -2.04 6.01 17.52
N PRO A 108 -2.61 6.53 18.64
CA PRO A 108 -2.11 6.20 19.96
C PRO A 108 -2.29 4.69 20.22
N PRO A 109 -1.26 4.01 20.78
CA PRO A 109 -1.42 2.62 21.19
C PRO A 109 -2.27 2.62 22.46
N TYR A 110 -3.55 2.27 22.36
CA TYR A 110 -4.40 2.08 23.53
C TYR A 110 -4.78 0.60 23.68
N ASP A 111 -4.32 0.03 24.80
CA ASP A 111 -4.83 -1.13 25.55
C ASP A 111 -5.85 -2.05 24.83
N GLY A 112 -5.44 -2.66 23.71
CA GLY A 112 -6.22 -3.70 23.04
C GLY A 112 -7.50 -3.23 22.33
N GLU A 113 -7.62 -1.94 22.00
CA GLU A 113 -8.68 -1.43 21.12
C GLU A 113 -8.29 -1.54 19.64
N ASP A 114 -9.30 -1.51 18.76
CA ASP A 114 -9.15 -1.55 17.30
C ASP A 114 -8.30 -0.37 16.78
N LEU A 115 -7.59 -0.56 15.66
CA LEU A 115 -6.82 0.50 14.99
C LEU A 115 -7.70 1.72 14.70
N GLU A 116 -7.44 2.85 15.38
CA GLU A 116 -8.11 4.12 15.10
C GLU A 116 -7.29 4.97 14.13
N VAL A 117 -7.64 4.94 12.85
CA VAL A 117 -6.96 5.78 11.84
C VAL A 117 -7.24 7.25 12.11
N LEU A 118 -6.20 8.03 12.37
CA LEU A 118 -6.28 9.47 12.54
C LEU A 118 -6.67 10.14 11.21
N PRO A 119 -7.53 11.17 11.23
CA PRO A 119 -7.98 11.86 10.02
C PRO A 119 -6.94 12.87 9.53
N LEU A 120 -5.70 12.42 9.31
CA LEU A 120 -4.63 13.28 8.81
C LEU A 120 -4.68 13.42 7.29
N VAL A 121 -5.00 12.34 6.58
CA VAL A 121 -5.23 12.38 5.13
C VAL A 121 -6.65 11.95 4.82
N VAL A 122 -7.43 12.87 4.25
CA VAL A 122 -8.87 12.69 4.02
C VAL A 122 -9.21 13.02 2.58
N LEU A 123 -9.96 12.13 1.93
CA LEU A 123 -10.52 12.27 0.59
C LEU A 123 -12.04 12.11 0.66
N ASP A 124 -12.79 13.16 0.28
CA ASP A 124 -14.26 13.19 0.31
C ASP A 124 -14.85 12.76 1.68
N GLY A 125 -14.18 13.14 2.76
CA GLY A 125 -14.58 12.82 4.14
C GLY A 125 -14.17 11.42 4.63
N ALA A 126 -13.47 10.63 3.82
CA ALA A 126 -12.94 9.33 4.20
C ALA A 126 -11.42 9.37 4.39
N ASN A 127 -10.91 8.72 5.46
CA ASN A 127 -9.48 8.62 5.71
C ASN A 127 -8.79 7.79 4.61
N LEU A 128 -7.55 8.14 4.31
CA LEU A 128 -6.66 7.34 3.48
C LEU A 128 -5.65 6.60 4.34
N VAL A 129 -5.37 5.36 3.96
CA VAL A 129 -4.28 4.52 4.46
C VAL A 129 -3.58 3.86 3.27
N PHE A 130 -2.56 3.03 3.47
CA PHE A 130 -2.06 2.17 2.41
C PHE A 130 -1.83 0.74 2.89
N ALA A 131 -1.90 -0.22 1.97
CA ALA A 131 -1.31 -1.54 2.13
C ALA A 131 0.13 -1.52 1.62
N LEU A 132 1.02 -2.30 2.25
CA LEU A 132 2.40 -2.51 1.79
C LEU A 132 2.59 -3.95 1.32
N ILE A 133 3.22 -4.11 0.16
CA ILE A 133 3.56 -5.41 -0.42
C ILE A 133 5.04 -5.39 -0.79
N ALA A 134 5.80 -6.40 -0.35
CA ALA A 134 7.20 -6.55 -0.73
C ALA A 134 7.33 -6.67 -2.26
N GLN A 135 8.27 -5.95 -2.87
CA GLN A 135 8.38 -5.87 -4.34
C GLN A 135 8.52 -7.24 -5.02
N PRO A 136 9.35 -8.19 -4.54
CA PRO A 136 9.46 -9.51 -5.15
C PRO A 136 8.14 -10.30 -5.16
N ILE A 137 7.28 -10.06 -4.17
CA ILE A 137 5.96 -10.68 -4.06
C ILE A 137 4.99 -10.04 -5.03
N TRP A 138 4.99 -8.71 -5.14
CA TRP A 138 4.21 -7.97 -6.14
C TRP A 138 4.53 -8.46 -7.55
N ASP A 139 5.82 -8.48 -7.90
CA ASP A 139 6.31 -8.86 -9.22
C ASP A 139 5.91 -10.29 -9.58
N ALA A 140 6.03 -11.22 -8.63
CA ALA A 140 5.71 -12.63 -8.86
C ALA A 140 4.21 -12.86 -9.11
N ILE A 141 3.33 -12.18 -8.37
CA ILE A 141 1.88 -12.26 -8.61
C ILE A 141 1.52 -11.59 -9.94
N ALA A 142 2.07 -10.40 -10.18
CA ALA A 142 1.82 -9.64 -11.39
C ALA A 142 2.23 -10.40 -12.67
N ALA A 143 3.33 -11.16 -12.61
CA ALA A 143 3.79 -12.01 -13.70
C ALA A 143 2.92 -13.26 -13.92
N ALA A 144 2.23 -13.75 -12.88
CA ALA A 144 1.42 -14.97 -12.92
C ALA A 144 -0.06 -14.73 -13.28
N GLY A 145 -0.57 -13.52 -13.03
CA GLY A 145 -1.98 -13.19 -13.20
C GLY A 145 -2.43 -12.91 -14.64
N PRO A 146 -3.76 -12.80 -14.87
CA PRO A 146 -4.32 -12.57 -16.19
C PRO A 146 -3.92 -11.21 -16.77
N ALA A 147 -3.85 -11.14 -18.10
CA ALA A 147 -3.35 -9.97 -18.83
C ALA A 147 -4.36 -8.82 -19.01
N GLU A 148 -5.55 -8.90 -18.41
CA GLU A 148 -6.60 -7.88 -18.62
C GLU A 148 -6.23 -6.57 -17.94
N ALA A 149 -5.90 -5.56 -18.76
CA ALA A 149 -5.58 -4.22 -18.33
C ALA A 149 -6.83 -3.33 -18.40
N SER A 150 -7.79 -3.55 -17.49
CA SER A 150 -9.02 -2.76 -17.41
C SER A 150 -9.24 -2.23 -15.98
N LEU A 151 -9.89 -1.06 -15.86
CA LEU A 151 -10.27 -0.51 -14.56
C LEU A 151 -11.25 -1.44 -13.83
N GLN A 152 -12.13 -2.13 -14.55
CA GLN A 152 -13.06 -3.09 -13.97
C GLN A 152 -12.33 -4.28 -13.33
N ALA A 153 -11.31 -4.83 -14.01
CA ALA A 153 -10.52 -5.92 -13.47
C ALA A 153 -9.67 -5.46 -12.27
N ALA A 154 -9.07 -4.27 -12.37
CA ALA A 154 -8.21 -3.70 -11.34
C ALA A 154 -8.98 -3.28 -10.09
N PHE A 155 -10.08 -2.55 -10.23
CA PHE A 155 -10.76 -1.86 -9.14
C PHE A 155 -12.25 -2.20 -8.98
N GLY A 156 -12.85 -2.92 -9.93
CA GLY A 156 -14.31 -3.10 -9.97
C GLY A 156 -15.02 -1.78 -10.27
N ASP A 157 -16.10 -1.51 -9.53
CA ASP A 157 -16.97 -0.35 -9.76
C ASP A 157 -16.51 0.94 -9.03
N ALA A 158 -15.26 0.97 -8.53
CA ALA A 158 -14.74 2.12 -7.79
C ALA A 158 -14.62 3.36 -8.69
N THR A 159 -15.10 4.50 -8.21
CA THR A 159 -15.17 5.74 -9.01
C THR A 159 -13.85 6.53 -9.02
N VAL A 160 -13.10 6.51 -7.90
CA VAL A 160 -11.84 7.27 -7.79
C VAL A 160 -10.81 6.86 -8.85
N PRO A 161 -10.56 5.56 -9.12
CA PRO A 161 -9.68 5.14 -10.21
C PRO A 161 -10.11 5.64 -11.59
N GLN A 162 -11.42 5.79 -11.83
CA GLN A 162 -11.93 6.37 -13.08
C GLN A 162 -11.58 7.87 -13.19
N GLU A 163 -11.61 8.62 -12.09
CA GLU A 163 -11.21 10.04 -12.06
C GLU A 163 -9.71 10.25 -12.25
N ILE A 164 -8.88 9.27 -11.85
CA ILE A 164 -7.41 9.31 -12.00
C ILE A 164 -6.99 8.84 -13.40
N TYR A 165 -7.48 7.68 -13.83
CA TYR A 165 -6.93 6.96 -14.99
C TYR A 165 -7.84 6.92 -16.21
N GLY A 166 -9.11 7.33 -16.11
CA GLY A 166 -10.11 7.12 -17.17
C GLY A 166 -9.73 7.70 -18.54
N GLY A 167 -8.99 8.81 -18.56
CA GLY A 167 -8.45 9.43 -19.77
C GLY A 167 -7.05 8.96 -20.19
N HIS A 168 -6.42 8.09 -19.40
CA HIS A 168 -5.00 7.75 -19.47
C HIS A 168 -4.73 6.24 -19.53
N LEU A 169 -5.75 5.42 -19.81
CA LEU A 169 -5.65 3.95 -19.71
C LEU A 169 -4.49 3.35 -20.49
N SER A 170 -4.22 3.84 -21.70
CA SER A 170 -3.10 3.35 -22.53
C SER A 170 -1.73 3.72 -21.96
N GLU A 171 -1.65 4.78 -21.17
CA GLU A 171 -0.39 5.26 -20.58
C GLU A 171 -0.01 4.48 -19.31
N VAL A 172 -1.00 3.84 -18.67
CA VAL A 172 -0.83 3.03 -17.45
C VAL A 172 -1.21 1.56 -17.63
N GLU A 173 -1.28 1.09 -18.88
CA GLU A 173 -1.72 -0.27 -19.21
C GLU A 173 -0.89 -1.36 -18.47
N PRO A 174 0.46 -1.26 -18.40
CA PRO A 174 1.26 -2.23 -17.63
C PRO A 174 0.86 -2.26 -16.15
N GLN A 175 0.74 -1.10 -15.51
CA GLN A 175 0.39 -0.96 -14.10
C GLN A 175 -1.03 -1.47 -13.83
N LEU A 176 -1.99 -1.20 -14.74
CA LEU A 176 -3.35 -1.74 -14.68
C LEU A 176 -3.36 -3.26 -14.68
N ARG A 177 -2.58 -3.88 -15.58
CA ARG A 177 -2.46 -5.34 -15.67
C ARG A 177 -1.88 -5.93 -14.38
N GLN A 178 -0.80 -5.34 -13.86
CA GLN A 178 -0.18 -5.78 -12.62
C GLN A 178 -1.16 -5.68 -11.45
N PHE A 179 -1.84 -4.54 -11.32
CA PHE A 179 -2.80 -4.34 -10.24
C PHE A 179 -4.01 -5.28 -10.33
N ALA A 180 -4.54 -5.52 -11.54
CA ALA A 180 -5.61 -6.49 -11.76
C ALA A 180 -5.20 -7.91 -11.35
N ALA A 181 -3.99 -8.34 -11.69
CA ALA A 181 -3.43 -9.61 -11.24
C ALA A 181 -3.35 -9.71 -9.71
N VAL A 182 -2.83 -8.67 -9.05
CA VAL A 182 -2.73 -8.62 -7.59
C VAL A 182 -4.11 -8.61 -6.93
N ASN A 183 -5.05 -7.80 -7.41
CA ASN A 183 -6.40 -7.73 -6.87
C ASN A 183 -7.16 -9.06 -7.06
N ALA A 184 -6.99 -9.73 -8.20
CA ALA A 184 -7.53 -11.07 -8.42
C ALA A 184 -6.93 -12.09 -7.43
N PHE A 185 -5.62 -11.99 -7.16
CA PHE A 185 -4.95 -12.83 -6.16
C PHE A 185 -5.52 -12.60 -4.75
N VAL A 186 -5.68 -11.33 -4.32
CA VAL A 186 -6.29 -10.97 -3.03
C VAL A 186 -7.65 -11.66 -2.88
N ARG A 187 -8.52 -11.53 -3.90
CA ARG A 187 -9.86 -12.13 -3.90
C ARG A 187 -9.82 -13.66 -3.87
N ALA A 188 -8.97 -14.28 -4.69
CA ALA A 188 -8.88 -15.74 -4.80
C ALA A 188 -8.41 -16.42 -3.49
N HIS A 189 -7.62 -15.71 -2.67
CA HIS A 189 -7.12 -16.21 -1.39
C HIS A 189 -7.96 -15.76 -0.19
N GLY A 190 -9.13 -15.15 -0.41
CA GLY A 190 -10.00 -14.66 0.66
C GLY A 190 -9.33 -13.58 1.52
N LEU A 191 -8.32 -12.90 0.98
CA LEU A 191 -7.67 -11.78 1.63
C LEU A 191 -8.50 -10.51 1.41
N ARG A 192 -8.20 -9.48 2.20
CA ARG A 192 -8.76 -8.15 2.02
C ARG A 192 -7.64 -7.12 1.98
N TRP A 193 -7.86 -6.03 1.25
CA TRP A 193 -7.02 -4.85 1.35
C TRP A 193 -7.15 -4.27 2.76
N ALA A 194 -6.03 -3.98 3.41
CA ALA A 194 -5.96 -3.39 4.75
C ALA A 194 -4.58 -2.78 4.98
N PRO A 195 -4.44 -1.80 5.90
CA PRO A 195 -3.15 -1.29 6.30
C PRO A 195 -2.39 -2.28 7.19
N PRO A 196 -1.04 -2.19 7.26
CA PRO A 196 -0.21 -3.14 8.00
C PRO A 196 -0.65 -3.36 9.46
N ALA A 197 -1.13 -2.33 10.15
CA ALA A 197 -1.52 -2.40 11.56
C ALA A 197 -2.96 -2.88 11.81
N ASP A 198 -3.75 -3.21 10.77
CA ASP A 198 -5.13 -3.66 10.97
C ASP A 198 -5.17 -5.04 11.66
N PRO A 199 -5.82 -5.18 12.84
CA PRO A 199 -5.82 -6.42 13.60
C PRO A 199 -6.55 -7.59 12.91
N ALA A 200 -7.47 -7.31 11.99
CA ALA A 200 -8.17 -8.31 11.20
C ALA A 200 -7.48 -8.58 9.84
N GLN A 201 -6.27 -8.06 9.61
CA GLN A 201 -5.40 -8.52 8.52
C GLN A 201 -4.85 -9.91 8.84
N ARG A 202 -4.55 -10.74 7.82
CA ARG A 202 -3.95 -12.08 8.03
C ARG A 202 -2.57 -12.00 8.70
N TYR A 203 -1.80 -10.98 8.35
CA TYR A 203 -0.45 -10.73 8.86
C TYR A 203 -0.40 -9.30 9.44
N PRO A 204 -0.96 -9.07 10.63
CA PRO A 204 -0.92 -7.75 11.26
C PRO A 204 0.53 -7.43 11.67
N THR A 205 0.88 -6.16 11.56
CA THR A 205 2.15 -5.60 12.01
C THR A 205 1.94 -4.97 13.38
N GLU A 206 2.73 -5.42 14.36
CA GLU A 206 2.85 -4.71 15.63
C GLU A 206 3.66 -3.42 15.44
N MET A 207 3.05 -2.28 15.76
CA MET A 207 3.69 -0.98 15.61
C MET A 207 4.76 -0.74 16.66
N GLY A 208 5.96 -0.38 16.20
CA GLY A 208 7.14 -0.13 17.04
C GLY A 208 8.02 -1.36 17.26
N ALA A 209 7.63 -2.51 16.74
CA ALA A 209 8.45 -3.72 16.80
C ALA A 209 9.62 -3.64 15.81
N GLN A 210 10.82 -3.94 16.32
CA GLN A 210 12.01 -4.27 15.53
C GLN A 210 12.17 -5.77 15.58
N ARG A 211 12.54 -6.39 14.46
CA ARG A 211 12.65 -7.84 14.34
C ARG A 211 14.05 -8.29 13.99
N ASP A 212 14.47 -9.38 14.61
CA ASP A 212 15.77 -9.98 14.32
C ASP A 212 15.71 -10.99 13.15
N ASP A 213 16.87 -11.54 12.81
CA ASP A 213 17.02 -12.49 11.70
C ASP A 213 16.23 -13.78 11.94
N ASP A 214 16.09 -14.22 13.20
CA ASP A 214 15.36 -15.43 13.55
C ASP A 214 13.84 -15.22 13.35
N GLU A 215 13.30 -14.09 13.78
CA GLU A 215 11.91 -13.70 13.53
C GLU A 215 11.61 -13.56 12.03
N ASN A 216 12.53 -12.96 11.27
CA ASN A 216 12.40 -12.86 9.81
C ASN A 216 12.41 -14.24 9.13
N ALA A 217 13.27 -15.16 9.58
CA ALA A 217 13.29 -16.54 9.09
C ALA A 217 11.97 -17.28 9.39
N GLU A 218 11.37 -17.06 10.57
CA GLU A 218 10.06 -17.61 10.92
C GLU A 218 8.95 -17.10 10.01
N PHE A 219 8.96 -15.81 9.65
CA PHE A 219 7.99 -15.23 8.72
C PHE A 219 8.06 -15.82 7.33
N ILE A 220 9.27 -16.02 6.81
CA ILE A 220 9.50 -16.68 5.52
C ILE A 220 8.99 -18.12 5.57
N ALA A 221 9.33 -18.87 6.63
CA ALA A 221 8.87 -20.23 6.81
C ALA A 221 7.34 -20.32 6.92
N GLN A 222 6.71 -19.36 7.60
CA GLN A 222 5.25 -19.26 7.67
C GLN A 222 4.62 -18.96 6.31
N ALA A 223 5.16 -18.00 5.57
CA ALA A 223 4.71 -17.66 4.22
C ALA A 223 4.79 -18.88 3.27
N ARG A 224 5.90 -19.63 3.32
CA ARG A 224 6.06 -20.85 2.52
C ARG A 224 5.03 -21.93 2.86
N ARG A 225 4.65 -22.09 4.13
CA ARG A 225 3.58 -23.01 4.54
C ARG A 225 2.21 -22.53 4.06
N ASP A 226 1.92 -21.26 4.26
CA ASP A 226 0.65 -20.64 3.88
C ASP A 226 0.37 -20.69 2.37
N TYR A 227 1.44 -20.63 1.57
CA TYR A 227 1.38 -20.56 0.11
C TYR A 227 2.09 -21.72 -0.58
N HIS A 228 2.18 -22.88 0.08
CA HIS A 228 2.85 -24.08 -0.46
C HIS A 228 2.26 -24.55 -1.81
N ASP A 229 0.97 -24.28 -2.05
CA ASP A 229 0.26 -24.62 -3.29
C ASP A 229 0.31 -23.51 -4.36
N SER A 230 1.04 -22.41 -4.12
CA SER A 230 1.15 -21.28 -5.05
C SER A 230 2.57 -21.18 -5.61
N PRO A 231 2.86 -21.78 -6.78
CA PRO A 231 4.18 -21.72 -7.40
C PRO A 231 4.67 -20.29 -7.64
N ALA A 232 3.75 -19.37 -7.97
CA ALA A 232 4.07 -17.96 -8.17
C ALA A 232 4.60 -17.33 -6.87
N LEU A 233 3.94 -17.56 -5.73
CA LEU A 233 4.42 -17.02 -4.47
C LEU A 233 5.67 -17.71 -3.94
N LEU A 234 5.83 -19.01 -4.16
CA LEU A 234 7.09 -19.68 -3.83
C LEU A 234 8.25 -19.08 -4.63
N ALA A 235 8.06 -18.78 -5.91
CA ALA A 235 9.06 -18.08 -6.72
C ALA A 235 9.32 -16.64 -6.23
N GLY A 236 8.26 -15.93 -5.81
CA GLY A 236 8.39 -14.61 -5.19
C GLY A 236 9.18 -14.64 -3.88
N LEU A 237 8.95 -15.64 -3.04
CA LEU A 237 9.67 -15.86 -1.78
C LEU A 237 11.13 -16.26 -2.04
N ASP A 238 11.41 -17.08 -3.06
CA ASP A 238 12.78 -17.38 -3.48
C ASP A 238 13.52 -16.14 -4.00
N ALA A 239 12.82 -15.21 -4.66
CA ALA A 239 13.38 -13.94 -5.10
C ALA A 239 13.58 -12.95 -3.95
N TYR A 240 12.67 -12.95 -2.98
CA TYR A 240 12.76 -12.19 -1.74
C TYR A 240 14.01 -12.58 -0.94
N GLU A 241 14.21 -13.87 -0.68
CA GLU A 241 15.37 -14.37 0.09
C GLU A 241 16.72 -14.07 -0.57
N LYS A 242 16.77 -13.87 -1.89
CA LYS A 242 18.00 -13.48 -2.61
C LYS A 242 18.35 -12.00 -2.47
N ARG A 243 17.41 -11.18 -1.99
CA ARG A 243 17.55 -9.74 -1.85
C ARG A 243 17.75 -9.29 -0.39
N LEU A 244 17.47 -10.18 0.58
CA LEU A 244 17.95 -10.04 1.96
C LEU A 244 19.47 -10.10 2.00
#